data_AF-A0AAW1XYL1-F1
#
_entry.id   AF-A0AAW1XYL1-F1
#
_cell.length_a   1.000
_cell.length_b   1.000
_cell.length_c   1.000
_cell.angle_alpha   90.00
_cell.angle_beta   90.00
_cell.angle_gamma   90.00
#
_symmetry.space_group_name_H-M   'P 1'
#
loop_
_entity.id
_entity.type
_entity.pdbx_description
1 polymer ?
#
loop_
_entity_poly.entity_id
_entity_poly.type
_entity_poly.pdbx_seq_one_letter_code
_entity_poly.pdbx_strand_id
1 'polypeptide(L)'
;MAVNVSVRESTVVKPTAEMPRQFLWMSNLDMISLNAHTPTVYIYKPKDGDGADIDSFFDPTVLKHALSKALVPFYPLAGRLKRNNEDKNARIEINCNADGVLFVVADSKSCADDFANFKATLEFGRRLIPEVDYSAGISSFPLFVAQVTYFICGGVALGIGFEHSVADGFAALHFVKTWSDMARGVDLAIAPHIDRTLC
;
A
#
# COMPACT_ATOMS: atom_id res chain seq x y z
N MET A 1 -21.74 11.81 1.27
CA MET A 1 -21.09 12.54 2.38
C MET A 1 -19.64 12.73 2.03
N ALA A 2 -19.09 13.93 2.20
CA ALA A 2 -17.67 14.18 2.00
C ALA A 2 -16.93 13.81 3.30
N VAL A 3 -16.03 12.83 3.24
CA VAL A 3 -15.16 12.49 4.38
C VAL A 3 -14.11 13.59 4.48
N ASN A 4 -14.00 14.27 5.61
CA ASN A 4 -12.93 15.25 5.83
C ASN A 4 -11.78 14.58 6.58
N VAL A 5 -10.58 14.64 6.02
CA VAL A 5 -9.39 13.95 6.53
C VAL A 5 -8.30 14.99 6.76
N SER A 6 -7.72 14.99 7.94
CA SER A 6 -6.54 15.79 8.30
C SER A 6 -5.34 14.87 8.48
N VAL A 7 -4.34 15.03 7.62
CA VAL A 7 -3.08 14.28 7.73
C VAL A 7 -2.32 14.73 8.97
N ARG A 8 -1.91 13.74 9.78
CA ARG A 8 -1.08 13.92 10.98
C ARG A 8 0.40 13.71 10.64
N GLU A 9 0.70 12.67 9.88
CA GLU A 9 2.05 12.25 9.58
C GLU A 9 2.14 11.61 8.19
N SER A 10 3.27 11.82 7.52
CA SER A 10 3.64 11.13 6.28
C SER A 10 5.05 10.57 6.42
N THR A 11 5.21 9.27 6.16
CA THR A 11 6.48 8.56 6.33
C THR A 11 6.78 7.72 5.10
N VAL A 12 8.03 7.73 4.63
CA VAL A 12 8.52 6.74 3.66
C VAL A 12 9.05 5.54 4.42
N VAL A 13 8.37 4.41 4.32
CA VAL A 13 8.76 3.15 4.95
C VAL A 13 9.65 2.35 4.00
N LYS A 14 10.89 2.10 4.41
CA LYS A 14 11.86 1.32 3.64
C LYS A 14 11.92 -0.13 4.14
N PRO A 15 12.40 -1.08 3.32
CA PRO A 15 12.66 -2.45 3.77
C PRO A 15 13.63 -2.49 4.96
N THR A 16 13.49 -3.48 5.85
CA THR A 16 14.33 -3.61 7.06
C THR A 16 15.73 -4.16 6.78
N ALA A 17 15.95 -4.73 5.60
CA ALA A 17 17.22 -5.33 5.19
C ALA A 17 17.64 -4.80 3.81
N GLU A 18 18.91 -5.03 3.44
CA GLU A 18 19.40 -4.72 2.10
C GLU A 18 18.78 -5.64 1.05
N MET A 19 18.22 -5.04 0.00
CA MET A 19 17.51 -5.75 -1.05
C MET A 19 18.37 -5.88 -2.32
N PRO A 20 18.11 -6.90 -3.15
CA PRO A 20 18.74 -6.99 -4.47
C PRO A 20 18.46 -5.73 -5.28
N ARG A 21 19.52 -4.99 -5.63
CA ARG A 21 19.42 -3.83 -6.52
C ARG A 21 19.45 -4.31 -7.96
N GLN A 22 18.28 -4.32 -8.60
CA GLN A 22 18.11 -4.82 -9.95
C GLN A 22 16.95 -4.15 -10.65
N PHE A 23 16.89 -4.35 -11.97
CA PHE A 23 15.74 -4.02 -12.78
C PHE A 23 14.94 -5.29 -13.03
N LEU A 24 13.65 -5.27 -12.70
CA LEU A 24 12.74 -6.37 -13.04
C LEU A 24 11.99 -6.03 -14.30
N TRP A 25 12.08 -6.95 -15.26
CA TRP A 25 11.32 -6.88 -16.49
C TRP A 25 9.82 -6.98 -16.21
N MET A 26 9.03 -6.09 -16.80
CA MET A 26 7.56 -6.17 -16.74
C MET A 26 7.04 -7.05 -17.86
N SER A 27 6.11 -7.94 -17.55
CA SER A 27 5.44 -8.83 -18.51
C SER A 27 4.56 -8.07 -19.51
N ASN A 28 4.16 -8.73 -20.60
CA ASN A 28 3.20 -8.12 -21.52
C ASN A 28 1.84 -7.88 -20.85
N LEU A 29 1.46 -8.72 -19.87
CA LEU A 29 0.25 -8.55 -19.07
C LEU A 29 0.37 -7.35 -18.11
N ASP A 30 1.55 -7.15 -17.54
CA ASP A 30 1.84 -5.99 -16.68
C ASP A 30 1.70 -4.69 -17.49
N MET A 31 2.17 -4.68 -18.73
CA MET A 31 2.18 -3.50 -19.61
C MET A 31 0.81 -3.08 -20.15
N ILE A 32 -0.17 -3.99 -20.24
CA ILE A 32 -1.55 -3.67 -20.66
C ILE A 32 -2.43 -3.21 -19.50
N SER A 33 -1.93 -3.30 -18.26
CA SER A 33 -2.66 -2.90 -17.07
C SER A 33 -2.81 -1.38 -16.97
N LEU A 34 -3.78 -0.93 -16.17
CA LEU A 34 -4.01 0.49 -15.95
C LEU A 34 -2.79 1.13 -15.29
N ASN A 35 -2.23 2.18 -15.90
CA ASN A 35 -1.13 2.96 -15.31
C ASN A 35 -1.68 3.93 -14.25
N ALA A 36 -2.14 3.37 -13.15
CA ALA A 36 -2.65 4.09 -11.99
C ALA A 36 -2.62 3.18 -10.76
N HIS A 37 -2.71 3.79 -9.58
CA HIS A 37 -2.92 3.06 -8.35
C HIS A 37 -4.35 2.54 -8.26
N THR A 38 -4.50 1.24 -8.05
CA THR A 38 -5.78 0.59 -7.73
C THR A 38 -6.11 0.82 -6.27
N PRO A 39 -7.19 1.56 -5.95
CA PRO A 39 -7.54 1.88 -4.58
C PRO A 39 -8.27 0.72 -3.90
N THR A 40 -8.01 0.49 -2.62
CA THR A 40 -8.81 -0.39 -1.76
C THR A 40 -8.90 0.20 -0.36
N VAL A 41 -10.07 0.16 0.27
CA VAL A 41 -10.29 0.67 1.63
C VAL A 41 -10.89 -0.45 2.48
N TYR A 42 -10.26 -0.72 3.62
CA TYR A 42 -10.76 -1.61 4.66
C TYR A 42 -11.25 -0.77 5.84
N ILE A 43 -12.45 -1.05 6.34
CA ILE A 43 -13.01 -0.38 7.51
C ILE A 43 -13.03 -1.36 8.67
N TYR A 44 -12.46 -0.94 9.79
CA TYR A 44 -12.38 -1.72 11.03
C TYR A 44 -13.08 -0.98 12.16
N LYS A 45 -13.77 -1.74 13.00
CA LYS A 45 -14.35 -1.26 14.25
C LYS A 45 -13.57 -1.87 15.41
N PRO A 46 -13.37 -1.12 16.51
CA PRO A 46 -12.89 -1.71 17.74
C PRO A 46 -13.89 -2.79 18.19
N LYS A 47 -13.40 -3.86 18.81
CA LYS A 47 -14.27 -4.88 19.41
C LYS A 47 -14.81 -4.35 20.73
N ASP A 48 -16.13 -4.44 20.92
CA ASP A 48 -16.74 -4.16 22.21
C ASP A 48 -16.29 -5.18 23.26
N GLY A 49 -15.73 -4.72 24.38
CA GLY A 49 -15.52 -5.53 25.57
C GLY A 49 -14.22 -6.33 25.70
N ASP A 50 -13.28 -6.26 24.75
CA ASP A 50 -12.03 -7.06 24.82
C ASP A 50 -10.94 -6.45 25.72
N GLY A 51 -11.18 -5.31 26.39
CA GLY A 51 -10.17 -4.66 27.25
C GLY A 51 -8.88 -4.27 26.50
N ALA A 52 -8.85 -4.43 25.17
CA ALA A 52 -7.80 -3.97 24.30
C ALA A 52 -7.78 -2.45 24.41
N ASP A 53 -6.61 -1.93 24.80
CA ASP A 53 -6.38 -0.50 24.90
C ASP A 53 -6.74 0.12 23.54
N ILE A 54 -7.73 1.02 23.52
CA ILE A 54 -8.11 1.77 22.30
C ILE A 54 -6.86 2.44 21.70
N ASP A 55 -5.91 2.82 22.55
CA ASP A 55 -4.66 3.47 22.14
C ASP A 55 -3.74 2.51 21.35
N SER A 56 -3.95 1.19 21.44
CA SER A 56 -3.20 0.16 20.69
C SER A 56 -3.88 -0.32 19.40
N PHE A 57 -5.17 0.02 19.19
CA PHE A 57 -5.92 -0.42 18.02
C PHE A 57 -5.40 0.26 16.76
N PHE A 58 -4.77 -0.53 15.86
CA PHE A 58 -4.05 -0.05 14.69
C PHE A 58 -2.88 0.89 15.05
N ASP A 59 -2.04 0.54 16.02
CA ASP A 59 -0.80 1.29 16.31
C ASP A 59 0.05 1.51 15.03
N PRO A 60 0.27 2.77 14.61
CA PRO A 60 0.98 3.06 13.37
C PRO A 60 2.46 2.64 13.44
N THR A 61 3.05 2.57 14.64
CA THR A 61 4.42 2.11 14.85
C THR A 61 4.56 0.64 14.52
N VAL A 62 3.63 -0.20 15.02
CA VAL A 62 3.56 -1.63 14.72
C VAL A 62 3.32 -1.84 13.23
N LEU A 63 2.38 -1.10 12.65
CA LEU A 63 2.04 -1.21 11.22
C LEU A 63 3.21 -0.84 10.31
N LYS A 64 3.92 0.27 10.58
CA LYS A 64 5.11 0.67 9.82
C LYS A 64 6.25 -0.34 9.95
N HIS A 65 6.48 -0.86 11.15
CA HIS A 65 7.52 -1.88 11.38
C HIS A 65 7.21 -3.18 10.62
N ALA A 66 5.97 -3.65 10.70
CA ALA A 66 5.52 -4.82 9.96
C ALA A 66 5.57 -4.61 8.45
N LEU A 67 5.23 -3.40 7.97
CA LEU A 67 5.33 -3.03 6.56
C LEU A 67 6.79 -3.09 6.10
N SER A 68 7.71 -2.52 6.88
CA SER A 68 9.15 -2.58 6.61
C SER A 68 9.66 -4.01 6.49
N LYS A 69 9.16 -4.93 7.33
CA LYS A 69 9.47 -6.38 7.23
C LYS A 69 8.84 -7.03 6.01
N ALA A 70 7.57 -6.74 5.71
CA ALA A 70 6.87 -7.32 4.56
C ALA A 70 7.50 -6.90 3.22
N LEU A 71 8.07 -5.69 3.16
CA LEU A 71 8.80 -5.23 1.99
C LEU A 71 10.09 -6.00 1.71
N VAL A 72 10.60 -6.83 2.63
CA VAL A 72 11.79 -7.66 2.36
C VAL A 72 11.48 -8.77 1.33
N PRO A 73 10.53 -9.69 1.59
CA PRO A 73 10.14 -10.67 0.59
C PRO A 73 9.45 -10.02 -0.62
N PHE A 74 8.75 -8.90 -0.45
CA PHE A 74 8.07 -8.16 -1.52
C PHE A 74 8.86 -6.92 -1.98
N TYR A 75 10.18 -7.05 -2.08
CA TYR A 75 11.09 -5.95 -2.40
C TYR A 75 10.75 -5.09 -3.64
N PRO A 76 10.11 -5.60 -4.72
CA PRO A 76 9.77 -4.76 -5.86
C PRO A 76 8.84 -3.60 -5.48
N LEU A 77 7.97 -3.77 -4.48
CA LEU A 77 7.03 -2.73 -4.05
C LEU A 77 7.73 -1.50 -3.47
N ALA A 78 8.94 -1.67 -2.93
CA ALA A 78 9.77 -0.57 -2.44
C ALA A 78 10.57 0.13 -3.57
N GLY A 79 10.43 -0.32 -4.81
CA GLY A 79 11.09 0.24 -5.98
C GLY A 79 10.36 1.42 -6.61
N ARG A 80 10.73 1.75 -7.85
CA ARG A 80 10.07 2.74 -8.71
C ARG A 80 9.95 2.19 -10.12
N LEU A 81 8.92 2.62 -10.87
CA LEU A 81 8.90 2.35 -12.31
C LEU A 81 9.97 3.19 -13.00
N LYS A 82 10.59 2.63 -14.04
CA LYS A 82 11.56 3.34 -14.87
C LYS A 82 11.46 2.87 -16.31
N ARG A 83 11.64 3.80 -17.25
CA ARG A 83 11.80 3.48 -18.67
C ARG A 83 13.25 3.07 -18.95
N ASN A 84 13.41 1.95 -19.62
CA ASN A 84 14.71 1.52 -20.13
C ASN A 84 14.98 2.23 -21.46
N ASN A 85 15.73 3.33 -21.42
CA ASN A 85 16.06 4.13 -22.61
C ASN A 85 17.10 3.46 -23.53
N GLU A 86 17.72 2.37 -23.10
CA GLU A 86 18.68 1.60 -23.91
C GLU A 86 17.95 0.55 -24.79
N ASP A 87 16.75 0.14 -24.39
CA ASP A 87 15.85 -0.66 -25.23
C ASP A 87 15.23 0.21 -26.33
N LYS A 88 15.26 -0.31 -27.57
CA LYS A 88 14.63 0.33 -28.74
C LYS A 88 13.14 0.62 -28.55
N ASN A 89 12.48 -0.14 -27.68
CA ASN A 89 11.06 -0.01 -27.38
C ASN A 89 10.76 0.82 -26.12
N ALA A 90 11.78 1.34 -25.43
CA ALA A 90 11.64 2.13 -24.19
C ALA A 90 10.72 1.46 -23.14
N ARG A 91 10.89 0.14 -22.95
CA ARG A 91 10.03 -0.68 -22.09
C ARG A 91 10.09 -0.20 -20.63
N ILE A 92 8.99 -0.34 -19.92
CA ILE A 92 8.92 -0.03 -18.48
C ILE A 92 9.43 -1.24 -17.70
N GLU A 93 10.21 -0.98 -16.67
CA GLU A 93 10.79 -1.94 -15.74
C GLU A 93 10.60 -1.45 -14.31
N ILE A 94 10.70 -2.36 -13.34
CA ILE A 94 10.73 -2.00 -11.92
C ILE A 94 12.17 -1.86 -11.48
N ASN A 95 12.59 -0.63 -11.18
CA ASN A 95 13.85 -0.34 -10.52
C ASN A 95 13.74 -0.68 -9.03
N CYS A 96 14.31 -1.80 -8.62
CA CYS A 96 14.34 -2.26 -7.22
C CYS A 96 15.42 -1.49 -6.43
N ASN A 97 15.20 -0.20 -6.21
CA ASN A 97 16.14 0.71 -5.55
C ASN A 97 15.93 0.87 -4.04
N ALA A 98 14.91 0.21 -3.48
CA ALA A 98 14.54 0.28 -2.06
C ALA A 98 14.26 1.71 -1.56
N ASP A 99 13.72 2.58 -2.42
CA ASP A 99 13.27 3.92 -2.04
C ASP A 99 12.10 3.90 -1.05
N GLY A 100 11.41 2.77 -0.93
CA GLY A 100 10.36 2.54 0.05
C GLY A 100 8.98 2.97 -0.45
N VAL A 101 8.01 2.86 0.44
CA VAL A 101 6.58 3.08 0.19
C VAL A 101 6.04 4.22 1.06
N LEU A 102 4.98 4.88 0.61
CA LEU A 102 4.37 5.96 1.38
C LEU A 102 3.39 5.39 2.42
N PHE A 103 3.54 5.80 3.67
CA PHE A 103 2.63 5.48 4.76
C PHE A 103 2.15 6.78 5.43
N VAL A 104 0.84 7.01 5.43
CA VAL A 104 0.21 8.22 5.96
C VAL A 104 -0.61 7.86 7.20
N VAL A 105 -0.54 8.70 8.22
CA VAL A 105 -1.42 8.67 9.37
C VAL A 105 -2.31 9.91 9.33
N ALA A 106 -3.62 9.73 9.48
CA ALA A 106 -4.58 10.80 9.41
C ALA A 106 -5.73 10.62 10.41
N ASP A 107 -6.47 11.70 10.61
CA ASP A 107 -7.65 11.77 11.47
C ASP A 107 -8.86 12.23 10.67
N SER A 108 -10.06 11.77 11.04
CA SER A 108 -11.30 12.20 10.43
C SER A 108 -12.42 12.37 11.47
N LYS A 109 -13.24 13.42 11.26
CA LYS A 109 -14.44 13.68 12.07
C LYS A 109 -15.63 12.78 11.73
N SER A 110 -15.50 11.89 10.75
CA SER A 110 -16.51 10.88 10.41
C SER A 110 -16.45 9.69 11.39
N CYS A 111 -17.50 8.86 11.40
CA CYS A 111 -17.51 7.58 12.10
C CYS A 111 -17.53 6.40 11.13
N ALA A 112 -16.99 5.25 11.54
CA ALA A 112 -17.03 4.01 10.78
C ALA A 112 -18.47 3.56 10.43
N ASP A 113 -19.45 3.85 11.29
CA ASP A 113 -20.88 3.54 11.05
C ASP A 113 -21.49 4.34 9.90
N ASP A 114 -20.94 5.51 9.58
CA ASP A 114 -21.34 6.29 8.41
C ASP A 114 -21.11 5.51 7.11
N PHE A 115 -20.31 4.43 7.17
CA PHE A 115 -19.98 3.55 6.05
C PHE A 115 -20.73 2.21 6.07
N ALA A 116 -21.62 1.95 7.05
CA ALA A 116 -22.34 0.68 7.14
C ALA A 116 -23.33 0.47 5.97
N ASN A 117 -23.91 1.55 5.44
CA ASN A 117 -24.81 1.55 4.27
C ASN A 117 -24.07 1.92 2.98
N PHE A 118 -22.87 1.37 2.80
CA PHE A 118 -21.90 1.80 1.82
C PHE A 118 -22.43 1.83 0.38
N LYS A 119 -22.24 2.98 -0.29
CA LYS A 119 -22.21 3.07 -1.74
C LYS A 119 -20.83 3.54 -2.14
N ALA A 120 -20.09 2.71 -2.86
CA ALA A 120 -18.78 3.07 -3.41
C ALA A 120 -18.93 4.28 -4.33
N THR A 121 -18.63 5.47 -3.82
CA THR A 121 -18.51 6.67 -4.65
C THR A 121 -17.02 6.94 -4.88
N LEU A 122 -16.70 7.47 -6.06
CA LEU A 122 -15.32 7.78 -6.45
C LEU A 122 -14.64 8.73 -5.44
N GLU A 123 -15.42 9.65 -4.86
CA GLU A 123 -14.98 10.62 -3.86
C GLU A 123 -14.61 9.99 -2.50
N PHE A 124 -15.13 8.80 -2.22
CA PHE A 124 -14.91 8.10 -0.96
C PHE A 124 -13.48 7.55 -0.85
N GLY A 125 -13.01 6.87 -1.89
CA GLY A 125 -11.66 6.30 -1.93
C GLY A 125 -10.58 7.38 -2.00
N ARG A 126 -10.87 8.52 -2.63
CA ARG A 126 -9.90 9.60 -2.88
C ARG A 126 -9.31 10.23 -1.62
N ARG A 127 -10.02 10.21 -0.49
CA ARG A 127 -9.55 10.86 0.75
C ARG A 127 -9.04 9.88 1.82
N LEU A 128 -9.42 8.61 1.73
CA LEU A 128 -9.00 7.57 2.67
C LEU A 128 -7.74 6.84 2.20
N ILE A 129 -7.20 7.20 1.04
CA ILE A 129 -5.97 6.67 0.45
C ILE A 129 -5.07 7.88 0.17
N PRO A 130 -3.74 7.75 0.29
CA PRO A 130 -2.84 8.84 -0.07
C PRO A 130 -3.03 9.26 -1.52
N GLU A 131 -3.07 10.58 -1.75
CA GLU A 131 -3.03 11.12 -3.10
C GLU A 131 -1.65 10.84 -3.72
N VAL A 132 -1.65 10.40 -4.97
CA VAL A 132 -0.43 10.13 -5.74
C VAL A 132 -0.33 11.15 -6.85
N ASP A 133 0.75 11.92 -6.85
CA ASP A 133 1.06 12.86 -7.92
C ASP A 133 1.78 12.13 -9.07
N TYR A 134 1.12 12.09 -10.23
CA TYR A 134 1.66 11.48 -11.45
C TYR A 134 2.37 12.50 -12.37
N SER A 135 2.33 13.79 -12.04
CA SER A 135 2.81 14.87 -12.92
C SER A 135 4.33 14.86 -13.12
N ALA A 136 5.08 14.39 -12.13
CA ALA A 136 6.54 14.27 -12.16
C ALA A 136 7.06 12.98 -12.84
N GLY A 137 6.16 12.17 -13.42
CA GLY A 137 6.50 10.97 -14.17
C GLY A 137 6.68 9.71 -13.31
N ILE A 138 6.80 8.56 -13.99
CA ILE A 138 6.64 7.22 -13.36
C ILE A 138 7.68 6.85 -12.31
N SER A 139 8.83 7.52 -12.30
CA SER A 139 9.89 7.28 -11.31
C SER A 139 9.73 8.10 -10.03
N SER A 140 8.77 9.03 -9.98
CA SER A 140 8.58 9.95 -8.86
C SER A 140 7.71 9.37 -7.74
N PHE A 141 6.69 8.57 -8.09
CA PHE A 141 5.73 8.04 -7.14
C PHE A 141 6.11 6.63 -6.64
N PRO A 142 5.79 6.29 -5.38
CA PRO A 142 5.93 4.93 -4.86
C PRO A 142 4.97 3.96 -5.57
N LEU A 143 5.30 2.66 -5.59
CA LEU A 143 4.45 1.62 -6.20
C LEU A 143 3.35 1.12 -5.26
N PHE A 144 3.50 1.41 -3.97
CA PHE A 144 2.51 1.12 -2.94
C PHE A 144 2.38 2.33 -2.02
N VAL A 145 1.14 2.65 -1.66
CA VAL A 145 0.81 3.70 -0.69
C VAL A 145 -0.21 3.15 0.30
N ALA A 146 -0.10 3.55 1.56
CA ALA A 146 -1.03 3.19 2.62
C ALA A 146 -1.40 4.41 3.47
N GLN A 147 -2.64 4.46 3.94
CA GLN A 147 -3.11 5.45 4.89
C GLN A 147 -3.94 4.78 5.98
N VAL A 148 -3.60 5.09 7.23
CA VAL A 148 -4.44 4.79 8.38
C VAL A 148 -5.17 6.07 8.76
N THR A 149 -6.50 6.03 8.72
CA THR A 149 -7.36 7.14 9.12
C THR A 149 -8.15 6.76 10.37
N TYR A 150 -7.90 7.45 11.48
CA TYR A 150 -8.66 7.26 12.72
C TYR A 150 -9.94 8.08 12.70
N PHE A 151 -11.05 7.44 13.05
CA PHE A 151 -12.37 8.05 13.16
C PHE A 151 -12.67 8.46 14.60
N ILE A 152 -13.50 9.49 14.78
CA ILE A 152 -13.88 9.99 16.13
C ILE A 152 -14.58 8.96 17.01
N CYS A 153 -15.18 7.92 16.41
CA CYS A 153 -15.81 6.83 17.14
C CYS A 153 -14.86 5.65 17.45
N GLY A 154 -13.55 5.83 17.27
CA GLY A 154 -12.53 4.79 17.51
C GLY A 154 -12.36 3.77 16.39
N GLY A 155 -13.21 3.83 15.35
CA GLY A 155 -13.03 3.04 14.13
C GLY A 155 -11.82 3.49 13.31
N VAL A 156 -11.37 2.64 12.39
CA VAL A 156 -10.21 2.91 11.54
C VAL A 156 -10.52 2.56 10.09
N ALA A 157 -10.11 3.42 9.16
CA ALA A 157 -9.97 3.07 7.76
C ALA A 157 -8.50 2.81 7.41
N LEU A 158 -8.21 1.65 6.83
CA LEU A 158 -6.95 1.37 6.17
C LEU A 158 -7.18 1.47 4.66
N GLY A 159 -6.74 2.58 4.06
CA GLY A 159 -6.72 2.74 2.62
C GLY A 159 -5.36 2.35 2.05
N ILE A 160 -5.37 1.63 0.95
CA ILE A 160 -4.17 1.24 0.21
C ILE A 160 -4.32 1.55 -1.28
N GLY A 161 -3.20 1.81 -1.93
CA GLY A 161 -3.10 1.92 -3.37
C GLY A 161 -1.91 1.09 -3.86
N PHE A 162 -2.14 0.25 -4.86
CA PHE A 162 -1.09 -0.45 -5.60
C PHE A 162 -1.03 0.08 -7.02
N GLU A 163 0.16 0.47 -7.49
CA GLU A 163 0.37 0.68 -8.92
C GLU A 163 0.00 -0.64 -9.64
N HIS A 164 -1.00 -0.61 -10.54
CA HIS A 164 -1.63 -1.85 -11.01
C HIS A 164 -0.68 -2.69 -11.88
N SER A 165 0.31 -2.09 -12.53
CA SER A 165 1.27 -2.82 -13.37
C SER A 165 2.25 -3.68 -12.54
N VAL A 166 2.38 -3.45 -11.22
CA VAL A 166 3.27 -4.25 -10.37
C VAL A 166 2.63 -5.52 -9.80
N ALA A 167 1.30 -5.60 -9.71
CA ALA A 167 0.61 -6.71 -9.07
C ALA A 167 -0.85 -6.82 -9.55
N ASP A 168 -1.31 -8.05 -9.77
CA ASP A 168 -2.74 -8.33 -9.88
C ASP A 168 -3.42 -8.37 -8.50
N GLY A 169 -4.74 -8.61 -8.49
CA GLY A 169 -5.50 -8.68 -7.23
C GLY A 169 -5.05 -9.79 -6.28
N PHE A 170 -4.60 -10.94 -6.79
CA PHE A 170 -4.14 -12.05 -5.94
C PHE A 170 -2.80 -11.73 -5.29
N ALA A 171 -1.85 -11.19 -6.04
CA ALA A 171 -0.56 -10.73 -5.54
C ALA A 171 -0.73 -9.60 -4.52
N ALA A 172 -1.62 -8.64 -4.79
CA ALA A 172 -1.94 -7.56 -3.86
C ALA A 172 -2.53 -8.08 -2.54
N LEU A 173 -3.50 -9.01 -2.59
CA LEU A 173 -4.08 -9.62 -1.40
C LEU A 173 -3.06 -10.45 -0.62
N HIS A 174 -2.15 -11.14 -1.31
CA HIS A 174 -1.06 -11.88 -0.66
C HIS A 174 -0.13 -10.95 0.12
N PHE A 175 0.22 -9.79 -0.44
CA PHE A 175 1.00 -8.78 0.28
C PHE A 175 0.25 -8.23 1.50
N VAL A 176 -1.01 -7.82 1.34
CA VAL A 176 -1.81 -7.25 2.44
C VAL A 176 -1.98 -8.27 3.57
N LYS A 177 -2.23 -9.55 3.23
CA LYS A 177 -2.29 -10.63 4.21
C LYS A 177 -0.96 -10.79 4.93
N THR A 178 0.16 -10.84 4.20
CA THR A 178 1.50 -10.97 4.79
C THR A 178 1.81 -9.82 5.74
N TRP A 179 1.51 -8.59 5.33
CA TRP A 179 1.68 -7.41 6.17
C TRP A 179 0.85 -7.51 7.45
N SER A 180 -0.42 -7.93 7.35
CA SER A 180 -1.30 -8.16 8.50
C SER A 180 -0.80 -9.29 9.42
N ASP A 181 -0.26 -10.37 8.87
CA ASP A 181 0.33 -11.47 9.63
C ASP A 181 1.55 -10.97 10.43
N MET A 182 2.47 -10.24 9.77
CA MET A 182 3.66 -9.68 10.43
C MET A 182 3.31 -8.65 11.50
N ALA A 183 2.26 -7.84 11.31
CA ALA A 183 1.77 -6.92 12.32
C ALA A 183 1.23 -7.63 13.57
N ARG A 184 0.77 -8.88 13.42
CA ARG A 184 0.35 -9.76 14.51
C ARG A 184 1.47 -10.63 15.07
N GLY A 185 2.71 -10.45 14.60
CA GLY A 185 3.86 -11.26 14.99
C GLY A 185 3.88 -12.67 14.39
N VAL A 186 3.13 -12.90 13.31
CA VAL A 186 3.15 -14.16 12.55
C VAL A 186 4.14 -14.03 11.40
N ASP A 187 5.03 -15.01 11.27
CA ASP A 187 6.03 -15.05 10.21
C ASP A 187 5.43 -15.34 8.83
N LEU A 188 6.21 -15.04 7.79
CA LEU A 188 5.84 -15.28 6.40
C LEU A 188 5.52 -16.76 6.15
N ALA A 189 4.26 -17.06 5.80
CA ALA A 189 3.84 -18.41 5.51
C ALA A 189 4.30 -18.89 4.11
N ILE A 190 4.17 -18.03 3.09
CA ILE A 190 4.47 -18.36 1.69
C ILE A 190 5.25 -17.20 1.08
N ALA A 191 6.45 -17.46 0.57
CA ALA A 191 7.23 -16.43 -0.11
C ALA A 191 6.62 -16.06 -1.48
N PRO A 192 6.62 -14.77 -1.85
CA PRO A 192 6.25 -14.38 -3.20
C PRO A 192 7.28 -14.92 -4.20
N HIS A 193 6.78 -15.38 -5.35
CA HIS A 193 7.65 -15.76 -6.45
C HIS A 193 7.90 -14.55 -7.35
N ILE A 194 9.16 -14.09 -7.40
CA ILE A 194 9.55 -12.87 -8.12
C ILE A 194 10.53 -13.24 -9.24
N ASP A 195 9.99 -13.95 -10.22
CA ASP A 195 10.61 -14.14 -11.53
C ASP A 195 9.54 -13.89 -12.58
N ARG A 196 9.67 -12.74 -13.26
CA ARG A 196 8.71 -12.28 -14.27
C ARG A 196 9.03 -12.81 -15.67
N THR A 197 10.08 -13.62 -15.83
CA THR A 197 10.44 -14.21 -17.14
C THR A 197 9.58 -15.41 -17.54
N LEU A 198 8.81 -15.95 -16.59
CA LEU A 198 7.96 -17.14 -16.78
C LEU A 198 6.54 -16.81 -17.29
N CYS A 199 6.21 -15.55 -17.54
CA CYS A 199 4.87 -15.08 -17.96
C CYS A 199 4.92 -14.08 -19.12
#